data_AF-A0A1V5DUN9-F1
#
_entry.id   AF-A0A1V5DUN9-F1
#
_cell.length_a   1.000
_cell.length_b   1.000
_cell.length_c   1.000
_cell.angle_alpha   90.00
_cell.angle_beta   90.00
_cell.angle_gamma   90.00
#
_symmetry.space_group_name_H-M   'P 1'
#
loop_
_entity.id
_entity.type
_entity.pdbx_description
1 polymer ?
#
loop_
_entity_poly.entity_id
_entity_poly.type
_entity_poly.pdbx_seq_one_letter_code
_entity_poly.pdbx_strand_id
1 'polypeptide(L)'
;MKKGWVGFFAVLFVSVLTGLSAGQANAYNTAITYDLNIANDQLVSTYSGITYDFDVNTPVFSGDGAVVQGTTGSYAAPYAVSNADSSKYLAVPSAASTGSVTINLGVLYSYLGIWWGSVDKYNTLSLYKGSALAATISGSTIISSNWGNQSSSDSNIYLNISEITGGFDSIRLTSDGRAFEVDNITVGNPVPIPAAAWLLGSGLVGLAGVRRRKASMLD
;
A
#
# COMPACT_ATOMS: atom_id res chain seq x y z
N MET A 1 53.49 41.25 -35.48
CA MET A 1 53.86 41.05 -34.05
C MET A 1 52.63 40.56 -33.30
N LYS A 2 52.78 39.42 -32.61
CA LYS A 2 51.73 38.65 -31.92
C LYS A 2 51.30 39.33 -30.62
N LYS A 3 49.99 39.45 -30.36
CA LYS A 3 49.32 39.48 -29.04
C LYS A 3 47.85 39.11 -29.32
N GLY A 4 47.23 38.04 -28.85
CA GLY A 4 47.40 37.24 -27.65
C GLY A 4 45.99 37.05 -27.09
N TRP A 5 45.20 36.17 -27.70
CA TRP A 5 43.81 35.90 -27.31
C TRP A 5 43.83 34.96 -26.11
N VAL A 6 43.48 35.47 -24.93
CA VAL A 6 43.41 34.66 -23.70
C VAL A 6 42.03 34.03 -23.66
N GLY A 7 41.94 32.76 -24.03
CA GLY A 7 40.73 31.95 -23.87
C GLY A 7 40.51 31.61 -22.39
N PHE A 8 39.35 31.97 -21.87
CA PHE A 8 38.86 31.49 -20.58
C PHE A 8 38.19 30.12 -20.82
N PHE A 9 38.92 29.03 -20.61
CA PHE A 9 38.32 27.71 -20.46
C PHE A 9 37.78 27.58 -19.04
N ALA A 10 36.46 27.76 -18.88
CA ALA A 10 35.76 27.36 -17.67
C ALA A 10 35.63 25.83 -17.68
N VAL A 11 36.49 25.15 -16.91
CA VAL A 11 36.33 23.72 -16.62
C VAL A 11 35.15 23.59 -15.66
N LEU A 12 33.99 23.21 -16.20
CA LEU A 12 32.81 22.86 -15.40
C LEU A 12 33.07 21.49 -14.75
N PHE A 13 33.39 21.48 -13.46
CA PHE A 13 33.37 20.25 -12.66
C PHE A 13 31.92 19.76 -12.53
N VAL A 14 31.56 18.73 -13.30
CA VAL A 14 30.36 17.94 -13.01
C VAL A 14 30.74 16.94 -11.95
N SER A 15 30.55 17.31 -10.68
CA SER A 15 30.53 16.36 -9.58
C SER A 15 29.21 15.59 -9.62
N VAL A 16 29.21 14.43 -10.28
CA VAL A 16 28.16 13.42 -10.06
C VAL A 16 28.41 12.83 -8.67
N LEU A 17 27.83 13.45 -7.64
CA LEU A 17 27.68 12.79 -6.35
C LEU A 17 26.58 11.73 -6.51
N THR A 18 26.98 10.48 -6.67
CA THR A 18 26.09 9.33 -6.48
C THR A 18 25.77 9.24 -4.98
N GLY A 19 24.77 9.99 -4.56
CA GLY A 19 24.15 9.82 -3.25
C GLY A 19 23.38 8.52 -3.23
N LEU A 20 24.03 7.40 -2.89
CA LEU A 20 23.33 6.30 -2.23
C LEU A 20 22.95 6.82 -0.84
N SER A 21 21.80 7.49 -0.73
CA SER A 21 21.19 7.65 0.58
C SER A 21 20.67 6.28 1.00
N ALA A 22 21.31 5.65 1.98
CA ALA A 22 20.60 4.70 2.82
C ALA A 22 19.38 5.45 3.37
N GLY A 23 18.20 5.13 2.85
CA GLY A 23 16.96 5.81 3.22
C GLY A 23 16.78 5.70 4.72
N GLN A 24 16.80 6.85 5.41
CA GLN A 24 16.23 6.87 6.74
C GLN A 24 14.77 6.43 6.61
N ALA A 25 14.38 5.42 7.38
CA ALA A 25 12.99 5.04 7.53
C ALA A 25 12.28 6.25 8.15
N ASN A 26 11.74 7.12 7.30
CA ASN A 26 10.82 8.14 7.76
C ASN A 26 9.60 7.38 8.28
N ALA A 27 9.35 7.44 9.60
CA ALA A 27 8.06 7.05 10.12
C ALA A 27 7.04 7.97 9.46
N TYR A 28 6.26 7.44 8.52
CA TYR A 28 5.20 8.21 7.90
C TYR A 28 4.10 8.42 8.94
N ASN A 29 3.58 9.64 9.05
CA ASN A 29 2.42 9.88 9.90
C ASN A 29 1.26 9.02 9.41
N THR A 30 0.55 8.38 10.32
CA THR A 30 -0.67 7.63 10.04
C THR A 30 -1.68 7.90 11.15
N ALA A 31 -2.91 8.22 10.78
CA ALA A 31 -4.03 8.30 11.72
C ALA A 31 -4.87 7.01 11.62
N ILE A 32 -5.13 6.38 12.76
CA ILE A 32 -5.91 5.14 12.86
C ILE A 32 -7.26 5.43 13.51
N THR A 33 -8.36 5.05 12.85
CA THR A 33 -9.72 5.12 13.39
C THR A 33 -10.49 3.82 13.15
N TYR A 34 -11.63 3.66 13.84
CA TYR A 34 -12.47 2.46 13.82
C TYR A 34 -13.89 2.74 13.31
N ASP A 35 -14.08 3.87 12.62
CA ASP A 35 -15.38 4.25 12.07
C ASP A 35 -15.80 3.25 11.00
N LEU A 36 -17.04 2.77 11.07
CA LEU A 36 -17.55 1.71 10.19
C LEU A 36 -19.01 1.92 9.83
N ASN A 37 -19.41 1.31 8.73
CA ASN A 37 -20.80 0.99 8.43
C ASN A 37 -20.99 -0.52 8.57
N ILE A 38 -22.21 -0.94 8.90
CA ILE A 38 -22.62 -2.34 8.89
C ILE A 38 -23.62 -2.52 7.76
N ALA A 39 -23.34 -3.45 6.86
CA ALA A 39 -24.25 -3.81 5.78
C ALA A 39 -24.23 -5.33 5.58
N ASN A 40 -25.39 -5.97 5.68
CA ASN A 40 -25.54 -7.42 5.45
C ASN A 40 -24.53 -8.28 6.23
N ASP A 41 -24.37 -8.03 7.55
CA ASP A 41 -23.40 -8.71 8.40
C ASP A 41 -21.93 -8.56 7.96
N GLN A 42 -21.60 -7.51 7.21
CA GLN A 42 -20.24 -7.12 6.88
C GLN A 42 -19.86 -5.79 7.51
N LEU A 43 -18.59 -5.63 7.86
CA LEU A 43 -18.02 -4.35 8.26
C LEU A 43 -17.39 -3.68 7.03
N VAL A 44 -17.82 -2.45 6.74
CA VAL A 44 -17.35 -1.71 5.56
C VAL A 44 -16.94 -0.28 5.91
N SER A 45 -16.11 0.31 5.05
CA SER A 45 -15.61 1.68 5.18
C SER A 45 -16.74 2.71 5.21
N THR A 46 -16.55 3.77 6.01
CA THR A 46 -17.33 5.03 5.92
C THR A 46 -16.75 6.02 4.92
N TYR A 47 -15.52 5.79 4.47
CA TYR A 47 -14.79 6.61 3.50
C TYR A 47 -15.01 6.10 2.07
N SER A 48 -15.06 7.04 1.13
CA SER A 48 -15.15 6.74 -0.31
C SER A 48 -13.83 6.20 -0.86
N GLY A 49 -13.92 5.23 -1.78
CA GLY A 49 -12.76 4.60 -2.39
C GLY A 49 -13.16 3.44 -3.30
N ILE A 50 -12.16 2.68 -3.72
CA ILE A 50 -12.35 1.39 -4.38
C ILE A 50 -12.35 0.33 -3.27
N THR A 51 -13.43 -0.44 -3.17
CA THR A 51 -13.53 -1.56 -2.23
C THR A 51 -13.30 -2.88 -2.95
N TYR A 52 -12.45 -3.72 -2.38
CA TYR A 52 -12.24 -5.10 -2.75
C TYR A 52 -12.93 -6.00 -1.71
N ASP A 53 -14.02 -6.62 -2.13
CA ASP A 53 -14.91 -7.46 -1.32
C ASP A 53 -14.68 -8.97 -1.57
N PHE A 54 -13.75 -9.32 -2.47
CA PHE A 54 -13.42 -10.71 -2.85
C PHE A 54 -14.57 -11.55 -3.44
N ASP A 55 -15.79 -11.02 -3.50
CA ASP A 55 -16.95 -11.60 -4.18
C ASP A 55 -17.06 -11.13 -5.63
N VAL A 56 -17.02 -9.81 -5.81
CA VAL A 56 -17.21 -9.13 -7.09
C VAL A 56 -15.92 -8.46 -7.53
N ASN A 57 -15.19 -7.86 -6.59
CA ASN A 57 -13.94 -7.16 -6.86
C ASN A 57 -12.80 -7.75 -6.04
N THR A 58 -11.91 -8.48 -6.72
CA THR A 58 -10.69 -9.06 -6.13
C THR A 58 -9.47 -8.32 -6.67
N PRO A 59 -8.56 -7.82 -5.82
CA PRO A 59 -7.38 -7.13 -6.29
C PRO A 59 -6.36 -8.15 -6.83
N VAL A 60 -5.39 -7.69 -7.61
CA VAL A 60 -4.26 -8.54 -8.01
C VAL A 60 -3.36 -8.75 -6.80
N PHE A 61 -3.21 -10.01 -6.38
CA PHE A 61 -2.33 -10.40 -5.28
C PHE A 61 -1.48 -11.62 -5.62
N SER A 62 -0.43 -11.83 -4.83
CA SER A 62 0.49 -12.97 -4.94
C SER A 62 0.97 -13.40 -3.56
N GLY A 63 1.41 -14.66 -3.43
CA GLY A 63 1.90 -15.22 -2.18
C GLY A 63 1.07 -16.41 -1.70
N ASP A 64 1.02 -16.62 -0.39
CA ASP A 64 0.55 -17.87 0.24
C ASP A 64 -0.94 -17.88 0.62
N GLY A 65 -1.68 -16.85 0.19
CA GLY A 65 -3.09 -16.69 0.52
C GLY A 65 -4.04 -17.16 -0.56
N ALA A 66 -5.31 -17.30 -0.18
CA ALA A 66 -6.39 -17.66 -1.08
C ALA A 66 -7.67 -16.92 -0.72
N VAL A 67 -8.50 -16.65 -1.73
CA VAL A 67 -9.88 -16.23 -1.53
C VAL A 67 -10.69 -17.45 -1.12
N VAL A 68 -11.28 -17.41 0.06
CA VAL A 68 -12.00 -18.52 0.71
C VAL A 68 -13.36 -18.05 1.22
N GLN A 69 -14.19 -18.97 1.70
CA GLN A 69 -15.49 -18.70 2.31
C GLN A 69 -15.70 -19.64 3.51
N GLY A 70 -16.37 -19.15 4.55
CA GLY A 70 -16.66 -19.90 5.77
C GLY A 70 -15.44 -20.10 6.67
N THR A 71 -15.58 -20.94 7.70
CA THR A 71 -14.57 -21.16 8.75
C THR A 71 -14.07 -22.61 8.74
N THR A 72 -12.78 -22.79 8.95
CA THR A 72 -12.11 -24.10 9.05
C THR A 72 -11.14 -24.13 10.24
N GLY A 73 -10.38 -25.22 10.37
CA GLY A 73 -9.28 -25.28 11.33
C GLY A 73 -8.08 -24.39 10.98
N SER A 74 -8.00 -23.82 9.77
CA SER A 74 -6.86 -23.01 9.28
C SER A 74 -7.14 -21.51 9.23
N TYR A 75 -8.39 -21.14 8.95
CA TYR A 75 -8.87 -19.77 8.76
C TYR A 75 -10.30 -19.62 9.24
N ALA A 76 -10.72 -18.42 9.60
CA ALA A 76 -12.09 -18.13 10.03
C ALA A 76 -12.71 -16.93 9.31
N ALA A 77 -13.98 -17.06 8.93
CA ALA A 77 -14.72 -15.94 8.37
C ALA A 77 -14.76 -14.78 9.37
N PRO A 78 -14.41 -13.54 8.95
CA PRO A 78 -14.48 -12.37 9.83
C PRO A 78 -15.86 -12.26 10.49
N TYR A 79 -15.89 -11.94 11.78
CA TYR A 79 -17.14 -11.81 12.52
C TYR A 79 -17.61 -10.36 12.57
N ALA A 80 -18.86 -10.07 12.20
CA ALA A 80 -19.39 -8.72 12.31
C ALA A 80 -19.95 -8.48 13.72
N VAL A 81 -21.26 -8.25 13.83
CA VAL A 81 -21.92 -8.00 15.13
C VAL A 81 -22.53 -9.28 15.70
N SER A 82 -23.32 -9.99 14.89
CA SER A 82 -24.08 -11.15 15.33
C SER A 82 -23.72 -12.45 14.62
N ASN A 83 -23.08 -12.36 13.45
CA ASN A 83 -22.79 -13.51 12.61
C ASN A 83 -21.38 -13.41 12.04
N ALA A 84 -20.80 -14.57 11.76
CA ALA A 84 -19.63 -14.67 10.91
C ALA A 84 -20.00 -14.31 9.47
N ASP A 85 -19.05 -13.74 8.75
CA ASP A 85 -19.23 -13.37 7.36
C ASP A 85 -19.62 -14.59 6.52
N SER A 86 -20.60 -14.38 5.65
CA SER A 86 -21.05 -15.38 4.71
C SER A 86 -20.50 -15.18 3.30
N SER A 87 -19.87 -14.03 3.00
CA SER A 87 -19.17 -13.77 1.75
C SER A 87 -17.80 -14.44 1.68
N LYS A 88 -17.12 -14.25 0.53
CA LYS A 88 -15.72 -14.59 0.39
C LYS A 88 -14.84 -13.52 1.02
N TYR A 89 -13.67 -13.96 1.48
CA TYR A 89 -12.65 -13.10 2.05
C TYR A 89 -11.27 -13.66 1.73
N LEU A 90 -10.22 -12.89 1.99
CA LEU A 90 -8.84 -13.32 1.79
C LEU A 90 -8.24 -13.88 3.09
N ALA A 91 -7.76 -15.13 3.05
CA ALA A 91 -7.03 -15.76 4.14
C ALA A 91 -5.53 -15.83 3.83
N VAL A 92 -4.68 -15.40 4.79
CA VAL A 92 -3.22 -15.29 4.60
C VAL A 92 -2.41 -15.86 5.77
N PRO A 93 -1.70 -16.99 5.61
CA PRO A 93 -1.83 -17.95 4.51
C PRO A 93 -3.16 -18.70 4.56
N SER A 94 -3.48 -19.42 3.48
CA SER A 94 -4.69 -20.27 3.41
C SER A 94 -4.57 -21.59 4.17
N ALA A 95 -3.38 -21.93 4.67
CA ALA A 95 -3.11 -23.06 5.53
C ALA A 95 -2.64 -22.58 6.92
N ALA A 96 -2.71 -23.44 7.94
CA ALA A 96 -2.13 -23.14 9.25
C ALA A 96 -0.59 -23.22 9.19
N SER A 97 0.04 -22.16 8.70
CA SER A 97 1.49 -22.02 8.54
C SER A 97 1.91 -20.55 8.66
N THR A 98 3.22 -20.30 8.59
CA THR A 98 3.74 -18.98 8.28
C THR A 98 3.54 -18.69 6.79
N GLY A 99 3.16 -17.46 6.44
CA GLY A 99 3.01 -17.05 5.06
C GLY A 99 2.65 -15.59 4.90
N SER A 100 2.75 -15.09 3.66
CA SER A 100 2.39 -13.71 3.36
C SER A 100 1.76 -13.55 1.99
N VAL A 101 0.95 -12.51 1.85
CA VAL A 101 0.40 -12.05 0.58
C VAL A 101 0.81 -10.61 0.35
N THR A 102 1.12 -10.28 -0.90
CA THR A 102 1.24 -8.89 -1.37
C THR A 102 0.16 -8.59 -2.39
N ILE A 103 -0.62 -7.55 -2.11
CA ILE A 103 -1.62 -6.96 -2.98
C ILE A 103 -0.99 -5.74 -3.66
N ASN A 104 -1.04 -5.69 -4.99
CA ASN A 104 -0.51 -4.56 -5.76
C ASN A 104 -1.65 -3.69 -6.26
N LEU A 105 -1.59 -2.39 -5.98
CA LEU A 105 -2.66 -1.43 -6.29
C LEU A 105 -2.43 -0.67 -7.61
N GLY A 106 -1.19 -0.69 -8.12
CA GLY A 106 -0.80 -0.05 -9.39
C GLY A 106 -0.67 1.48 -9.35
N VAL A 107 -1.28 2.15 -8.37
CA VAL A 107 -1.13 3.59 -8.11
C VAL A 107 -1.00 3.85 -6.61
N LEU A 108 -0.57 5.05 -6.25
CA LEU A 108 -0.43 5.47 -4.85
C LEU A 108 -1.77 5.92 -4.27
N TYR A 109 -2.08 5.42 -3.08
CA TYR A 109 -3.20 5.84 -2.24
C TYR A 109 -2.70 6.37 -0.90
N SER A 110 -3.47 7.23 -0.23
CA SER A 110 -3.13 7.71 1.12
C SER A 110 -4.16 7.32 2.17
N TYR A 111 -5.08 6.43 1.84
CA TYR A 111 -6.07 5.85 2.74
C TYR A 111 -6.23 4.35 2.49
N LEU A 112 -6.30 3.57 3.57
CA LEU A 112 -6.64 2.16 3.62
C LEU A 112 -7.73 1.92 4.66
N GLY A 113 -8.83 1.30 4.27
CA GLY A 113 -9.81 0.65 5.12
C GLY A 113 -9.68 -0.86 4.99
N ILE A 114 -9.81 -1.61 6.09
CA ILE A 114 -9.77 -3.06 6.07
C ILE A 114 -10.66 -3.65 7.16
N TRP A 115 -11.47 -4.64 6.82
CA TRP A 115 -12.09 -5.49 7.82
C TRP A 115 -11.10 -6.59 8.18
N TRP A 116 -10.53 -6.50 9.38
CA TRP A 116 -9.58 -7.46 9.91
C TRP A 116 -10.31 -8.44 10.83
N GLY A 117 -10.42 -9.70 10.39
CA GLY A 117 -11.00 -10.80 11.15
C GLY A 117 -10.02 -11.42 12.14
N SER A 118 -10.52 -11.88 13.28
CA SER A 118 -9.76 -12.62 14.30
C SER A 118 -8.35 -12.06 14.56
N VAL A 119 -8.26 -10.75 14.84
CA VAL A 119 -7.00 -10.04 15.07
C VAL A 119 -6.15 -10.79 16.09
N ASP A 120 -4.93 -11.10 15.68
CA ASP A 120 -3.99 -11.93 16.43
C ASP A 120 -2.63 -11.25 16.51
N LYS A 121 -1.87 -11.56 17.56
CA LYS A 121 -0.58 -10.88 17.81
C LYS A 121 0.48 -11.17 16.75
N TYR A 122 0.37 -12.31 16.08
CA TYR A 122 1.29 -12.77 15.04
C TYR A 122 0.90 -12.28 13.64
N ASN A 123 -0.20 -11.53 13.51
CA ASN A 123 -0.64 -10.96 12.24
C ASN A 123 -0.08 -9.54 12.08
N THR A 124 0.53 -9.25 10.92
CA THR A 124 1.13 -7.96 10.58
C THR A 124 0.66 -7.46 9.22
N LEU A 125 0.16 -6.23 9.20
CA LEU A 125 -0.17 -5.44 8.01
C LEU A 125 0.96 -4.44 7.74
N SER A 126 1.53 -4.47 6.53
CA SER A 126 2.58 -3.55 6.11
C SER A 126 2.20 -2.86 4.81
N LEU A 127 2.41 -1.55 4.75
CA LEU A 127 2.14 -0.73 3.57
C LEU A 127 3.48 -0.32 2.95
N TYR A 128 3.58 -0.42 1.63
CA TYR A 128 4.79 -0.08 0.90
C TYR A 128 4.54 0.94 -0.20
N LYS A 129 5.57 1.71 -0.49
CA LYS A 129 5.72 2.56 -1.68
C LYS A 129 6.90 2.03 -2.49
N GLY A 130 6.62 1.29 -3.55
CA GLY A 130 7.63 0.44 -4.18
C GLY A 130 8.26 -0.51 -3.16
N SER A 131 9.57 -0.42 -2.94
CA SER A 131 10.28 -1.22 -1.94
C SER A 131 10.38 -0.56 -0.55
N ALA A 132 9.94 0.68 -0.39
CA ALA A 132 10.07 1.41 0.87
C ALA A 132 8.88 1.11 1.78
N LEU A 133 9.16 0.74 3.04
CA LEU A 133 8.12 0.54 4.06
C LEU A 133 7.52 1.91 4.44
N ALA A 134 6.22 2.06 4.22
CA ALA A 134 5.46 3.26 4.57
C ALA A 134 4.86 3.16 5.98
N ALA A 135 4.26 2.02 6.32
CA ALA A 135 3.68 1.79 7.64
C ALA A 135 3.70 0.30 7.98
N THR A 136 3.74 -0.02 9.27
CA THR A 136 3.54 -1.37 9.80
C THR A 136 2.57 -1.29 10.97
N ILE A 137 1.57 -2.15 10.93
CA ILE A 137 0.54 -2.30 11.95
C ILE A 137 0.52 -3.78 12.34
N SER A 138 0.88 -4.08 13.59
CA SER A 138 0.70 -5.41 14.15
C SER A 138 -0.64 -5.51 14.87
N GLY A 139 -1.23 -6.72 14.92
CA GLY A 139 -2.43 -6.94 15.71
C GLY A 139 -2.25 -6.50 17.16
N SER A 140 -1.06 -6.69 17.74
CA SER A 140 -0.70 -6.29 19.11
C SER A 140 -0.86 -4.80 19.41
N THR A 141 -0.83 -3.94 18.38
CA THR A 141 -1.00 -2.48 18.51
C THR A 141 -2.47 -2.06 18.42
N ILE A 142 -3.32 -2.93 17.88
CA ILE A 142 -4.71 -2.59 17.54
C ILE A 142 -5.69 -2.99 18.63
N ILE A 143 -5.56 -4.19 19.18
CA ILE A 143 -6.36 -4.62 20.35
C ILE A 143 -5.42 -4.94 21.52
N SER A 144 -5.97 -5.23 22.71
CA SER A 144 -5.15 -5.53 23.91
C SER A 144 -5.43 -6.91 24.52
N SER A 145 -6.57 -7.51 24.19
CA SER A 145 -7.04 -8.80 24.69
C SER A 145 -7.92 -9.49 23.63
N ASN A 146 -8.44 -10.68 23.93
CA ASN A 146 -9.35 -11.45 23.05
C ASN A 146 -8.79 -11.83 21.66
N TRP A 147 -7.47 -11.98 21.59
CA TRP A 147 -6.71 -12.36 20.39
C TRP A 147 -7.29 -13.61 19.70
N GLY A 148 -7.48 -13.52 18.39
CA GLY A 148 -7.90 -14.64 17.55
C GLY A 148 -9.34 -15.12 17.78
N ASN A 149 -10.17 -14.37 18.51
CA ASN A 149 -11.56 -14.77 18.73
C ASN A 149 -12.37 -14.61 17.42
N GLN A 150 -13.02 -15.69 17.00
CA GLN A 150 -13.71 -15.82 15.71
C GLN A 150 -15.22 -15.53 15.81
N SER A 151 -15.68 -15.09 16.98
CA SER A 151 -17.11 -14.92 17.27
C SER A 151 -17.39 -13.68 18.11
N SER A 152 -16.50 -12.69 18.06
CA SER A 152 -16.60 -11.47 18.84
C SER A 152 -16.12 -10.27 18.03
N SER A 153 -16.91 -9.19 18.03
CA SER A 153 -16.54 -7.91 17.42
C SER A 153 -15.30 -7.26 18.06
N ASP A 154 -14.90 -7.67 19.25
CA ASP A 154 -13.75 -7.08 19.95
C ASP A 154 -12.40 -7.46 19.30
N SER A 155 -12.39 -8.52 18.50
CA SER A 155 -11.24 -9.01 17.73
C SER A 155 -11.51 -9.07 16.23
N ASN A 156 -12.67 -8.57 15.78
CA ASN A 156 -13.03 -8.49 14.39
C ASN A 156 -13.49 -7.07 14.10
N ILE A 157 -12.61 -6.29 13.47
CA ILE A 157 -12.69 -4.84 13.48
C ILE A 157 -12.57 -4.27 12.08
N TYR A 158 -13.18 -3.12 11.86
CA TYR A 158 -12.86 -2.30 10.70
C TYR A 158 -11.79 -1.28 11.09
N LEU A 159 -10.66 -1.33 10.40
CA LEU A 159 -9.52 -0.45 10.63
C LEU A 159 -9.41 0.55 9.48
N ASN A 160 -9.40 1.83 9.81
CA ASN A 160 -9.11 2.92 8.88
C ASN A 160 -7.73 3.47 9.17
N ILE A 161 -6.87 3.52 8.16
CA ILE A 161 -5.53 4.09 8.20
C ILE A 161 -5.49 5.22 7.18
N SER A 162 -5.31 6.44 7.65
CA SER A 162 -5.34 7.66 6.86
C SER A 162 -4.08 8.49 7.07
N GLU A 163 -3.98 9.61 6.35
CA GLU A 163 -2.86 10.56 6.43
C GLU A 163 -1.49 9.95 6.11
N ILE A 164 -1.46 8.80 5.41
CA ILE A 164 -0.23 8.08 5.05
C ILE A 164 0.60 8.97 4.12
N THR A 165 1.60 9.64 4.71
CA THR A 165 2.38 10.65 4.02
C THR A 165 3.08 10.04 2.80
N GLY A 166 3.00 10.68 1.63
CA GLY A 166 3.63 10.18 0.41
C GLY A 166 2.98 8.93 -0.23
N GLY A 167 1.96 8.35 0.42
CA GLY A 167 1.13 7.24 -0.06
C GLY A 167 1.80 5.87 -0.08
N PHE A 168 0.99 4.85 -0.39
CA PHE A 168 1.38 3.45 -0.57
C PHE A 168 0.76 2.90 -1.86
N ASP A 169 1.44 1.95 -2.51
CA ASP A 169 0.98 1.27 -3.72
C ASP A 169 0.85 -0.24 -3.53
N SER A 170 1.30 -0.75 -2.38
CA SER A 170 1.30 -2.18 -2.08
C SER A 170 0.91 -2.45 -0.63
N ILE A 171 0.10 -3.47 -0.41
CA ILE A 171 -0.32 -3.95 0.91
C ILE A 171 0.27 -5.34 1.10
N ARG A 172 0.98 -5.57 2.21
CA ARG A 172 1.48 -6.88 2.59
C ARG A 172 0.82 -7.35 3.88
N LEU A 173 0.22 -8.52 3.83
CA LEU A 173 -0.39 -9.21 4.96
C LEU A 173 0.52 -10.39 5.30
N THR A 174 0.90 -10.52 6.57
CA THR A 174 1.79 -11.60 7.04
C THR A 174 1.21 -12.22 8.29
N SER A 175 1.29 -13.54 8.38
CA SER A 175 0.99 -14.30 9.58
C SER A 175 2.07 -15.35 9.84
N ASP A 176 2.33 -15.60 11.12
CA ASP A 176 3.28 -16.60 11.61
C ASP A 176 2.62 -17.82 12.29
N GLY A 177 1.36 -18.15 11.98
CA GLY A 177 0.73 -19.35 12.55
C GLY A 177 -0.60 -19.79 11.95
N ARG A 178 -1.64 -18.95 12.05
CA ARG A 178 -2.97 -19.17 11.46
C ARG A 178 -3.33 -18.02 10.54
N ALA A 179 -4.33 -18.15 9.69
CA ALA A 179 -4.61 -17.10 8.73
C ALA A 179 -4.77 -15.71 9.39
N PHE A 180 -4.24 -14.70 8.72
CA PHE A 180 -4.70 -13.34 8.79
C PHE A 180 -5.87 -13.24 7.81
N GLU A 181 -7.08 -13.09 8.35
CA GLU A 181 -8.29 -12.96 7.56
C GLU A 181 -8.67 -11.50 7.33
N VAL A 182 -8.90 -11.15 6.06
CA VAL A 182 -9.29 -9.80 5.66
C VAL A 182 -10.39 -9.81 4.63
N ASP A 183 -11.28 -8.84 4.76
CA ASP A 183 -12.31 -8.56 3.77
C ASP A 183 -12.50 -7.04 3.63
N ASN A 184 -13.30 -6.61 2.65
CA ASN A 184 -13.75 -5.25 2.45
C ASN A 184 -12.60 -4.22 2.50
N ILE A 185 -11.53 -4.52 1.75
CA ILE A 185 -10.36 -3.64 1.65
C ILE A 185 -10.74 -2.42 0.83
N THR A 186 -10.77 -1.24 1.44
CA THR A 186 -11.05 0.02 0.74
C THR A 186 -9.77 0.83 0.57
N VAL A 187 -9.44 1.21 -0.66
CA VAL A 187 -8.33 2.15 -0.94
C VAL A 187 -8.87 3.45 -1.51
N GLY A 188 -8.35 4.57 -1.04
CA GLY A 188 -8.91 5.90 -1.32
C GLY A 188 -7.85 6.99 -1.33
N ASN A 189 -8.26 8.18 -1.74
CA ASN A 189 -7.38 9.36 -1.84
C ASN A 189 -6.15 9.08 -2.73
N PRO A 190 -6.32 8.88 -4.05
CA PRO A 190 -5.20 8.65 -4.95
C PRO A 190 -4.23 9.84 -4.88
N VAL A 191 -2.94 9.55 -4.71
CA VAL A 191 -1.89 10.57 -4.57
C VAL A 191 -1.45 11.05 -5.96
N PRO A 192 -1.67 12.32 -6.31
CA PRO A 192 -1.27 12.83 -7.62
C PRO A 192 0.24 12.76 -7.82
N ILE A 193 0.65 12.41 -9.03
CA ILE A 193 2.06 12.51 -9.43
C ILE A 193 2.47 13.99 -9.34
N PRO A 194 3.60 14.33 -8.69
CA PRO A 194 4.03 15.72 -8.56
C PRO A 194 4.09 16.43 -9.92
N ALA A 195 3.59 17.66 -9.99
CA ALA A 195 3.61 18.48 -11.23
C ALA A 195 5.02 18.62 -11.83
N ALA A 196 6.06 18.55 -11.00
CA ALA A 196 7.45 18.54 -11.42
C ALA A 196 7.79 17.39 -12.37
N ALA A 197 7.17 16.21 -12.24
CA ALA A 197 7.38 15.09 -13.16
C ALA A 197 6.85 15.40 -14.56
N TRP A 198 5.68 16.03 -14.65
CA TRP A 198 5.10 16.47 -15.94
C TRP A 198 5.90 17.61 -16.57
N LEU A 199 6.36 18.57 -15.75
CA LEU A 199 7.23 19.65 -16.20
C LEU A 199 8.57 19.13 -16.71
N LEU A 200 9.18 18.18 -16.01
CA LEU A 200 10.41 17.53 -16.46
C LEU A 200 10.18 16.76 -17.76
N GLY A 201 9.14 15.93 -17.82
CA GLY A 201 8.82 15.14 -19.01
C GLY A 201 8.57 16.03 -20.24
N SER A 202 7.74 17.05 -20.10
CA SER A 202 7.45 18.00 -21.18
C SER A 202 8.67 18.86 -21.56
N GLY A 203 9.47 19.28 -20.58
CA GLY A 203 10.73 19.99 -20.81
C GLY A 203 11.72 19.18 -21.62
N LEU A 204 11.90 17.88 -21.29
CA LEU A 204 12.76 16.97 -22.03
C LEU A 204 12.27 16.74 -23.47
N VAL A 205 10.97 16.58 -23.67
CA VAL A 205 10.36 16.49 -25.02
C VAL A 205 10.63 17.76 -25.82
N GLY A 206 10.47 18.93 -25.19
CA GLY A 206 10.78 20.23 -25.82
C GLY A 206 12.24 20.32 -26.26
N LEU A 207 13.19 19.94 -25.39
CA LEU A 207 14.62 19.93 -25.70
C LEU A 207 14.97 18.97 -26.85
N ALA A 208 14.38 17.76 -26.86
CA ALA A 208 14.55 16.82 -27.96
C ALA A 208 14.03 17.39 -29.29
N GLY A 209 12.89 18.08 -29.26
CA GLY A 209 12.33 18.78 -30.43
C GLY A 209 13.26 19.87 -30.97
N VAL A 210 13.83 20.71 -30.10
CA VAL A 210 14.80 21.75 -30.48
C VAL A 210 16.06 21.14 -31.11
N ARG A 211 16.57 20.05 -30.54
CA ARG A 211 17.76 19.35 -31.08
C ARG A 211 17.51 18.80 -32.48
N ARG A 212 16.35 18.19 -32.73
CA ARG A 212 15.98 17.67 -34.06
C ARG A 212 15.92 18.77 -35.12
N ARG A 213 15.34 19.93 -34.78
CA ARG A 213 15.29 21.09 -35.70
C ARG A 213 16.67 21.64 -36.06
N LYS A 214 17.62 21.64 -35.12
CA LYS A 214 18.99 22.10 -35.40
C LYS A 214 19.76 21.11 -36.28
N ALA A 215 19.53 19.81 -36.12
CA ALA A 215 20.18 18.78 -36.95
C ALA A 215 19.71 18.87 -38.42
N SER A 216 18.42 19.13 -38.67
CA SER A 216 17.89 19.28 -40.04
C SER A 216 18.24 20.61 -40.73
N MET A 217 18.94 21.53 -40.06
CA MET A 217 19.40 22.81 -40.63
C MET A 217 20.89 22.76 -41.02
N LEU A 218 21.56 21.64 -40.79
CA LEU A 218 22.99 21.44 -41.08
C LEU A 218 23.23 20.53 -42.30
N ASP A 219 22.16 20.09 -42.96
CA ASP A 219 22.13 19.42 -44.28
C ASP A 219 21.59 20.40 -45.34
#